data_AF-A0AAV9MK93-F1
#
_entry.id   AF-A0AAV9MK93-F1
#
_cell.length_a   1.000
_cell.length_b   1.000
_cell.length_c   1.000
_cell.angle_alpha   90.00
_cell.angle_beta   90.00
_cell.angle_gamma   90.00
#
_symmetry.space_group_name_H-M   'P 1'
#
loop_
_entity.id
_entity.type
_entity.pdbx_description
1 polymer ?
#
loop_
_entity_poly.entity_id
_entity_poly.type
_entity_poly.pdbx_seq_one_letter_code
_entity_poly.pdbx_strand_id
1 'polypeptide(L)'
;MLTYCAGAWPGGNPDMLEVATSALPTGVFNQTMKWIAIAHTKAYDYIHEKSKPGSAIVGVAHHVSFMRPYGLFDVAAVSANSMTLFPFLDCISDKMDYIGINYYGQEVICGAGLKLVETDEYSESGRGVYPDGLFRVLLQFDERYKHLNLPFIITENGVSDGADLIRQPYLLEHLLATYAAMMMGVRVLGYLFWTISDNWEWADGYGPKFGLVAVDRANDLARIPRPSYNLFSKVVESGKIMREDREQVWGELQTAAKEGKRRPFYRSVNKYGLMYAGGLDEPIWRPYIKRDWRFGHYEMEGLQDPLSRLARYLLHLLSFKQKAETQRESDQLTLEPLIANI
;
A
#
# COMPACT_ATOMS: atom_id res chain seq x y z
N MET A 1 -7.11 -14.97 5.86
CA MET A 1 -6.14 -14.82 6.97
C MET A 1 -6.77 -14.19 8.20
N LEU A 2 -7.39 -13.01 8.13
CA LEU A 2 -7.89 -12.30 9.33
C LEU A 2 -8.92 -13.08 10.17
N THR A 3 -9.85 -13.81 9.55
CA THR A 3 -10.83 -14.65 10.26
C THR A 3 -10.21 -15.94 10.80
N TYR A 4 -9.74 -16.84 9.92
CA TYR A 4 -9.37 -18.21 10.29
C TYR A 4 -7.92 -18.39 10.76
N CYS A 5 -7.03 -17.41 10.58
CA CYS A 5 -5.66 -17.47 11.07
C CYS A 5 -5.43 -16.51 12.25
N ALA A 6 -6.04 -15.32 12.23
CA ALA A 6 -5.83 -14.31 13.28
C ALA A 6 -6.99 -14.15 14.27
N GLY A 7 -8.20 -14.64 13.94
CA GLY A 7 -9.39 -14.43 14.78
C GLY A 7 -9.81 -12.96 14.93
N ALA A 8 -9.32 -12.07 14.06
CA ALA A 8 -9.54 -10.63 14.17
C ALA A 8 -10.85 -10.18 13.50
N TRP A 9 -11.43 -11.01 12.64
CA TRP A 9 -12.62 -10.70 11.86
C TRP A 9 -13.72 -11.74 12.12
N PRO A 10 -15.02 -11.38 11.92
CA PRO A 10 -16.14 -12.26 12.20
C PRO A 10 -16.02 -13.64 11.51
N GLY A 11 -16.59 -14.65 12.16
CA GLY A 11 -16.67 -16.01 11.62
C GLY A 11 -15.55 -16.97 12.07
N GLY A 12 -14.62 -16.55 12.93
CA GLY A 12 -13.56 -17.41 13.45
C GLY A 12 -13.02 -16.95 14.80
N ASN A 13 -12.95 -17.89 15.75
CA ASN A 13 -12.22 -17.76 17.02
C ASN A 13 -11.23 -18.94 17.10
N PRO A 14 -10.19 -18.96 16.23
CA PRO A 14 -9.37 -20.14 16.09
C PRO A 14 -8.54 -20.39 17.36
N ASP A 15 -8.47 -21.65 17.79
CA ASP A 15 -7.55 -22.03 18.86
C ASP A 15 -6.10 -22.13 18.35
N MET A 16 -5.13 -22.33 19.27
CA MET A 16 -3.71 -22.39 18.88
C MET A 16 -3.40 -23.50 17.85
N LEU A 17 -4.11 -24.63 17.92
CA LEU A 17 -3.89 -25.74 16.99
C LEU A 17 -4.45 -25.39 15.61
N GLU A 18 -5.64 -24.78 15.55
CA GLU A 18 -6.24 -24.29 14.31
C GLU A 18 -5.36 -23.20 13.67
N VAL A 19 -4.83 -22.26 14.44
CA VAL A 19 -3.88 -21.26 13.92
C VAL A 19 -2.64 -21.94 13.34
N ALA A 20 -2.01 -22.85 14.09
CA ALA A 20 -0.79 -23.54 13.68
C ALA A 20 -0.96 -24.43 12.44
N THR A 21 -2.16 -24.98 12.25
CA THR A 21 -2.47 -25.89 11.13
C THR A 21 -3.22 -25.21 9.99
N SER A 22 -3.64 -23.96 10.16
CA SER A 22 -4.52 -23.24 9.22
C SER A 22 -3.97 -23.21 7.79
N ALA A 23 -2.65 -23.04 7.65
CA ALA A 23 -1.97 -22.94 6.36
C ALA A 23 -1.58 -24.30 5.73
N LEU A 24 -1.83 -25.43 6.41
CA LEU A 24 -1.63 -26.76 5.82
C LEU A 24 -2.62 -26.98 4.66
N PRO A 25 -2.35 -27.87 3.69
CA PRO A 25 -3.28 -28.14 2.58
C PRO A 25 -4.70 -28.53 3.03
N THR A 26 -4.81 -29.20 4.18
CA THR A 26 -6.07 -29.57 4.83
C THR A 26 -6.52 -28.58 5.89
N GLY A 27 -5.78 -27.49 6.11
CA GLY A 27 -6.11 -26.46 7.08
C GLY A 27 -7.33 -25.62 6.67
N VAL A 28 -8.02 -25.06 7.66
CA VAL A 28 -9.28 -24.33 7.46
C VAL A 28 -9.12 -23.18 6.46
N PHE A 29 -8.00 -22.44 6.49
CA PHE A 29 -7.76 -21.34 5.57
C PHE A 29 -7.75 -21.81 4.10
N ASN A 30 -6.98 -22.84 3.77
CA ASN A 30 -6.91 -23.34 2.39
C ASN A 30 -8.24 -23.96 1.93
N GLN A 31 -8.97 -24.64 2.82
CA GLN A 31 -10.31 -25.13 2.52
C GLN A 31 -11.29 -23.99 2.21
N THR A 32 -11.29 -22.93 3.03
CA THR A 32 -12.11 -21.74 2.80
C THR A 32 -11.76 -21.09 1.46
N MET A 33 -10.47 -20.88 1.16
CA MET A 33 -10.04 -20.29 -0.11
C MET A 33 -10.50 -21.12 -1.31
N LYS A 34 -10.46 -22.45 -1.21
CA LYS A 34 -10.99 -23.36 -2.23
C LYS A 34 -12.50 -23.16 -2.44
N TRP A 35 -13.28 -23.06 -1.36
CA TRP A 35 -14.72 -22.84 -1.48
C TRP A 35 -15.08 -21.46 -2.04
N ILE A 36 -14.32 -20.42 -1.69
CA ILE A 36 -14.46 -19.09 -2.28
C ILE A 36 -14.18 -19.15 -3.79
N ALA A 37 -13.13 -19.85 -4.23
CA ALA A 37 -12.81 -20.02 -5.65
C ALA A 37 -13.92 -20.78 -6.42
N ILE A 38 -14.48 -21.84 -5.83
CA ILE A 38 -15.62 -22.58 -6.40
C ILE A 38 -16.85 -21.67 -6.51
N ALA A 39 -17.14 -20.88 -5.47
CA ALA A 39 -18.26 -19.95 -5.47
C ALA A 39 -18.10 -18.87 -6.55
N HIS A 40 -16.90 -18.29 -6.68
CA HIS A 40 -16.56 -17.34 -7.74
C HIS A 40 -16.79 -17.94 -9.13
N THR A 41 -16.24 -19.13 -9.39
CA THR A 41 -16.38 -19.83 -10.68
C THR A 41 -17.85 -20.06 -11.05
N LYS A 42 -18.66 -20.53 -10.09
CA LYS A 42 -20.10 -20.73 -10.33
C LYS A 42 -20.84 -19.42 -10.58
N ALA A 43 -20.49 -18.35 -9.87
CA ALA A 43 -21.09 -17.03 -10.06
C ALA A 43 -20.73 -16.45 -11.43
N TYR A 44 -19.47 -16.58 -11.85
CA TYR A 44 -19.01 -16.21 -13.19
C TYR A 44 -19.86 -16.89 -14.26
N ASP A 45 -19.93 -18.22 -14.24
CA ASP A 45 -20.68 -19.00 -15.24
C ASP A 45 -22.16 -18.60 -15.27
N TYR A 46 -22.78 -18.45 -14.09
CA TYR A 46 -24.17 -18.03 -13.99
C TYR A 46 -24.42 -16.63 -14.53
N ILE A 47 -23.56 -15.66 -14.20
CA ILE A 47 -23.71 -14.26 -14.67
C ILE A 47 -23.61 -14.21 -16.19
N HIS A 48 -22.64 -14.90 -16.79
CA HIS A 48 -22.49 -14.92 -18.25
C HIS A 48 -23.62 -15.70 -18.95
N GLU A 49 -24.14 -16.76 -18.35
CA GLU A 49 -25.30 -17.49 -18.88
C GLU A 49 -26.57 -16.60 -18.91
N LYS A 50 -26.77 -15.77 -17.88
CA LYS A 50 -27.97 -14.90 -17.77
C LYS A 50 -27.83 -13.55 -18.46
N SER A 51 -26.61 -13.12 -18.74
CA SER A 51 -26.33 -11.83 -19.37
C SER A 51 -26.38 -11.93 -20.88
N LYS A 52 -26.61 -10.79 -21.56
CA LYS A 52 -26.38 -10.73 -23.00
C LYS A 52 -24.88 -10.89 -23.26
N PRO A 53 -24.47 -11.56 -24.36
CA PRO A 53 -23.06 -11.65 -24.72
C PRO A 53 -22.39 -10.27 -24.72
N GLY A 54 -21.31 -10.12 -23.94
CA GLY A 54 -20.54 -8.88 -23.82
C GLY A 54 -21.15 -7.78 -22.93
N SER A 55 -22.28 -8.01 -22.26
CA SER A 55 -22.92 -6.97 -21.41
C SER A 55 -22.45 -6.95 -19.96
N ALA A 56 -21.81 -8.03 -19.49
CA ALA A 56 -21.30 -8.15 -18.13
C ALA A 56 -19.81 -8.53 -18.18
N ILE A 57 -19.04 -7.92 -17.29
CA ILE A 57 -17.67 -8.33 -17.00
C ILE A 57 -17.60 -8.76 -15.53
N VAL A 58 -16.94 -9.86 -15.25
CA VAL A 58 -16.80 -10.44 -13.92
C VAL A 58 -15.34 -10.54 -13.56
N GLY A 59 -14.97 -10.03 -12.40
CA GLY A 59 -13.62 -10.12 -11.87
C GLY A 59 -13.67 -10.27 -10.37
N VAL A 60 -12.56 -9.94 -9.71
CA VAL A 60 -12.43 -10.05 -8.25
C VAL A 60 -11.78 -8.80 -7.67
N ALA A 61 -12.08 -8.46 -6.43
CA ALA A 61 -11.37 -7.43 -5.67
C ALA A 61 -10.31 -8.09 -4.78
N HIS A 62 -9.07 -8.16 -5.27
CA HIS A 62 -7.98 -8.87 -4.61
C HIS A 62 -7.08 -7.91 -3.82
N HIS A 63 -7.04 -8.07 -2.50
CA HIS A 63 -6.21 -7.23 -1.62
C HIS A 63 -4.73 -7.57 -1.71
N VAL A 64 -3.92 -6.54 -1.97
CA VAL A 64 -2.46 -6.62 -2.07
C VAL A 64 -1.82 -5.51 -1.24
N SER A 65 -0.83 -5.88 -0.43
CA SER A 65 0.05 -4.94 0.26
C SER A 65 1.47 -5.08 -0.28
N PHE A 66 2.20 -3.97 -0.40
CA PHE A 66 3.63 -4.04 -0.65
C PHE A 66 4.34 -4.43 0.65
N MET A 67 4.97 -5.60 0.70
CA MET A 67 5.67 -6.06 1.90
C MET A 67 7.17 -5.78 1.79
N ARG A 68 7.76 -5.27 2.87
CA ARG A 68 9.22 -5.14 3.00
C ARG A 68 9.73 -5.69 4.33
N PRO A 69 10.93 -6.26 4.37
CA PRO A 69 11.48 -6.82 5.60
C PRO A 69 11.95 -5.70 6.52
N TYR A 70 11.71 -5.85 7.82
CA TYR A 70 12.29 -4.98 8.83
C TYR A 70 13.79 -5.26 8.98
N GLY A 71 14.17 -6.53 9.15
CA GLY A 71 15.55 -6.96 9.32
C GLY A 71 15.97 -8.09 8.39
N LEU A 72 17.24 -8.47 8.45
CA LEU A 72 17.83 -9.52 7.62
C LEU A 72 17.07 -10.85 7.72
N PHE A 73 16.62 -11.20 8.93
CA PHE A 73 15.90 -12.46 9.18
C PHE A 73 14.45 -12.44 8.67
N ASP A 74 13.92 -11.28 8.28
CA ASP A 74 12.55 -11.13 7.76
C ASP A 74 12.48 -11.26 6.23
N VAL A 75 13.63 -11.27 5.54
CA VAL A 75 13.72 -11.33 4.07
C VAL A 75 13.05 -12.59 3.52
N ALA A 76 13.22 -13.73 4.21
CA ALA A 76 12.60 -14.99 3.80
C ALA A 76 11.06 -14.92 3.86
N ALA A 77 10.50 -14.30 4.91
CA ALA A 77 9.06 -14.15 5.06
C ALA A 77 8.46 -13.30 3.94
N VAL A 78 9.13 -12.19 3.58
CA VAL A 78 8.69 -11.32 2.47
C VAL A 78 8.84 -12.02 1.12
N SER A 79 9.91 -12.78 0.92
CA SER A 79 10.13 -13.54 -0.32
C SER A 79 9.08 -14.64 -0.50
N ALA A 80 8.63 -15.25 0.60
CA ALA A 80 7.57 -16.25 0.62
C ALA A 80 6.16 -15.66 0.43
N ASN A 81 5.97 -14.33 0.43
CA ASN A 81 4.65 -13.69 0.25
C ASN A 81 3.96 -14.11 -1.06
N SER A 82 4.72 -14.44 -2.10
CA SER A 82 4.16 -14.99 -3.35
C SER A 82 3.30 -16.24 -3.14
N MET A 83 3.57 -17.03 -2.08
CA MET A 83 2.84 -18.24 -1.73
C MET A 83 1.45 -17.98 -1.17
N THR A 84 1.12 -16.75 -0.75
CA THR A 84 -0.22 -16.38 -0.27
C THR A 84 -0.91 -15.41 -1.24
N LEU A 85 -0.13 -14.65 -2.01
CA LEU A 85 -0.62 -13.63 -2.91
C LEU A 85 -1.32 -14.20 -4.15
N PHE A 86 -0.73 -15.18 -4.82
CA PHE A 86 -1.22 -15.66 -6.12
C PHE A 86 -2.16 -16.87 -6.13
N PRO A 87 -2.09 -17.85 -5.19
CA PRO A 87 -2.82 -19.12 -5.37
C PRO A 87 -4.32 -18.98 -5.60
N PHE A 88 -4.97 -18.03 -4.93
CA PHE A 88 -6.41 -17.82 -5.11
C PHE A 88 -6.73 -17.34 -6.53
N LEU A 89 -5.98 -16.37 -7.06
CA LEU A 89 -6.16 -15.88 -8.43
C LEU A 89 -5.82 -16.94 -9.46
N ASP A 90 -4.76 -17.73 -9.22
CA ASP A 90 -4.41 -18.87 -10.09
C ASP A 90 -5.60 -19.85 -10.20
N CYS A 91 -6.29 -20.13 -9.10
CA CYS A 91 -7.46 -21.02 -9.07
C CYS A 91 -8.68 -20.53 -9.85
N ILE A 92 -8.79 -19.23 -10.13
CA ILE A 92 -9.93 -18.63 -10.86
C ILE A 92 -9.49 -17.96 -12.18
N SER A 93 -8.26 -18.21 -12.62
CA SER A 93 -7.61 -17.54 -13.75
C SER A 93 -8.36 -17.68 -15.08
N ASP A 94 -9.11 -18.76 -15.26
CA ASP A 94 -9.95 -19.03 -16.43
C ASP A 94 -11.38 -18.47 -16.32
N LYS A 95 -11.71 -17.80 -15.20
CA LYS A 95 -13.05 -17.31 -14.84
C LYS A 95 -13.01 -15.85 -14.39
N MET A 96 -12.33 -15.01 -15.17
CA MET A 96 -12.23 -13.57 -14.96
C MET A 96 -12.16 -12.82 -16.30
N ASP A 97 -12.86 -11.71 -16.41
CA ASP A 97 -12.78 -10.75 -17.51
C ASP A 97 -11.87 -9.56 -17.18
N TYR A 98 -11.53 -9.37 -15.89
CA TYR A 98 -10.57 -8.39 -15.40
C TYR A 98 -10.00 -8.81 -14.05
N ILE A 99 -8.83 -8.27 -13.69
CA ILE A 99 -8.20 -8.47 -12.38
C ILE A 99 -8.40 -7.19 -11.55
N GLY A 100 -9.14 -7.27 -10.45
CA GLY A 100 -9.30 -6.14 -9.54
C GLY A 100 -8.25 -6.17 -8.42
N ILE A 101 -7.64 -5.03 -8.14
CA ILE A 101 -6.61 -4.86 -7.11
C ILE A 101 -7.12 -3.88 -6.05
N ASN A 102 -7.12 -4.32 -4.79
CA ASN A 102 -7.29 -3.45 -3.62
C ASN A 102 -5.90 -3.18 -3.04
N TYR A 103 -5.46 -1.92 -3.06
CA TYR A 103 -4.14 -1.53 -2.56
C TYR A 103 -4.26 -0.37 -1.59
N TYR A 104 -3.60 -0.46 -0.44
CA TYR A 104 -3.65 0.59 0.59
C TYR A 104 -2.28 1.14 0.97
N GLY A 105 -1.19 0.45 0.61
CA GLY A 105 0.16 0.88 0.90
C GLY A 105 1.12 -0.27 1.21
N GLN A 106 2.07 0.01 2.10
CA GLN A 106 3.10 -0.92 2.53
C GLN A 106 2.90 -1.48 3.94
N GLU A 107 3.45 -2.67 4.14
CA GLU A 107 3.55 -3.40 5.39
C GLU A 107 5.01 -3.77 5.65
N VAL A 108 5.49 -3.50 6.87
CA VAL A 108 6.86 -3.86 7.28
C VAL A 108 6.81 -5.11 8.12
N ILE A 109 7.45 -6.18 7.65
CA ILE A 109 7.40 -7.50 8.29
C ILE A 109 8.54 -7.63 9.30
N CYS A 110 8.22 -8.00 10.54
CA CYS A 110 9.18 -8.29 11.61
C CYS A 110 8.74 -9.54 12.37
N GLY A 111 9.46 -10.65 12.17
CA GLY A 111 9.05 -11.97 12.65
C GLY A 111 7.69 -12.36 12.08
N ALA A 112 6.77 -12.75 12.96
CA ALA A 112 5.41 -13.15 12.60
C ALA A 112 4.40 -11.98 12.55
N GLY A 113 4.86 -10.72 12.68
CA GLY A 113 3.98 -9.57 12.83
C GLY A 113 4.36 -8.38 11.95
N LEU A 114 3.52 -7.34 12.02
CA LEU A 114 3.75 -6.06 11.36
C LEU A 114 4.50 -5.12 12.29
N LYS A 115 5.43 -4.34 11.74
CA LYS A 115 6.24 -3.37 12.47
C LYS A 115 5.94 -1.94 12.03
N LEU A 116 5.76 -1.09 13.03
CA LEU A 116 5.76 0.35 12.90
C LEU A 116 7.19 0.86 12.70
N VAL A 117 7.43 1.60 11.62
CA VAL A 117 8.70 2.30 11.37
C VAL A 117 8.47 3.80 11.57
N GLU A 118 9.16 4.41 12.53
CA GLU A 118 8.86 5.80 12.92
C GLU A 118 9.05 6.83 11.80
N THR A 119 9.93 6.55 10.84
CA THR A 119 10.24 7.42 9.69
C THR A 119 9.33 7.24 8.49
N ASP A 120 8.33 6.35 8.58
CA ASP A 120 7.32 6.14 7.55
C ASP A 120 6.01 6.88 7.87
N GLU A 121 5.35 7.38 6.82
CA GLU A 121 4.05 8.00 6.94
C GLU A 121 3.01 6.88 7.04
N TYR A 122 2.12 6.95 8.02
CA TYR A 122 1.06 5.97 8.21
C TYR A 122 -0.31 6.62 8.21
N SER A 123 -1.27 5.94 7.59
CA SER A 123 -2.69 6.20 7.79
C SER A 123 -3.12 6.00 9.26
N GLU A 124 -4.29 6.51 9.62
CA GLU A 124 -4.87 6.35 10.96
C GLU A 124 -5.09 4.87 11.32
N SER A 125 -5.34 3.99 10.33
CA SER A 125 -5.51 2.54 10.49
C SER A 125 -4.20 1.74 10.39
N GLY A 126 -3.05 2.43 10.32
CA GLY A 126 -1.72 1.81 10.41
C GLY A 126 -1.18 1.17 9.12
N ARG A 127 -1.74 1.50 7.97
CA ARG A 127 -1.12 1.21 6.65
C ARG A 127 -0.07 2.26 6.32
N GLY A 128 1.15 1.84 5.97
CA GLY A 128 2.22 2.75 5.57
C GLY A 128 1.97 3.30 4.18
N VAL A 129 2.11 4.60 3.96
CA VAL A 129 1.93 5.23 2.64
C VAL A 129 3.09 4.86 1.74
N TYR A 130 2.80 4.32 0.55
CA TYR A 130 3.84 3.93 -0.41
C TYR A 130 3.32 3.83 -1.87
N PRO A 131 3.21 4.93 -2.61
CA PRO A 131 2.66 4.92 -3.98
C PRO A 131 3.49 4.07 -4.96
N ASP A 132 4.81 4.05 -4.83
CA ASP A 132 5.71 3.20 -5.64
C ASP A 132 5.37 1.70 -5.52
N GLY A 133 4.77 1.28 -4.40
CA GLY A 133 4.33 -0.09 -4.20
C GLY A 133 3.17 -0.47 -5.13
N LEU A 134 2.21 0.44 -5.37
CA LEU A 134 1.12 0.21 -6.32
C LEU A 134 1.66 0.00 -7.74
N PHE A 135 2.59 0.86 -8.18
CA PHE A 135 3.25 0.72 -9.49
C PHE A 135 3.93 -0.66 -9.62
N ARG A 136 4.70 -1.08 -8.60
CA ARG A 136 5.38 -2.38 -8.59
C ARG A 136 4.40 -3.56 -8.59
N VAL A 137 3.33 -3.47 -7.83
CA VAL A 137 2.27 -4.50 -7.78
C VAL A 137 1.61 -4.65 -9.14
N LEU A 138 1.25 -3.55 -9.81
CA LEU A 138 0.65 -3.58 -11.14
C LEU A 138 1.58 -4.25 -12.16
N LEU A 139 2.86 -3.90 -12.20
CA LEU A 139 3.83 -4.56 -13.09
C LEU A 139 4.00 -6.05 -12.78
N GLN A 140 4.06 -6.41 -11.49
CA GLN A 140 4.23 -7.80 -11.08
C GLN A 140 3.04 -8.67 -11.49
N PHE A 141 1.81 -8.16 -11.33
CA PHE A 141 0.60 -8.87 -11.70
C PHE A 141 0.42 -8.91 -13.21
N ASP A 142 0.69 -7.81 -13.92
CA ASP A 142 0.64 -7.77 -15.38
C ASP A 142 1.58 -8.81 -15.98
N GLU A 143 2.84 -8.88 -15.54
CA GLU A 143 3.79 -9.86 -16.05
C GLU A 143 3.35 -11.30 -15.76
N ARG A 144 2.84 -11.58 -14.55
CA ARG A 144 2.36 -12.93 -14.19
C ARG A 144 1.17 -13.38 -15.05
N TYR A 145 0.20 -12.50 -15.24
CA TYR A 145 -1.08 -12.81 -15.89
C TYR A 145 -1.17 -12.32 -17.33
N LYS A 146 -0.05 -11.90 -17.92
CA LYS A 146 0.06 -11.39 -19.29
C LYS A 146 -0.56 -12.31 -20.34
N HIS A 147 -0.40 -13.62 -20.15
CA HIS A 147 -0.94 -14.66 -21.02
C HIS A 147 -2.47 -14.70 -21.05
N LEU A 148 -3.15 -14.15 -20.04
CA LEU A 148 -4.61 -14.03 -20.00
C LEU A 148 -5.12 -12.78 -20.74
N ASN A 149 -4.24 -11.80 -21.01
CA ASN A 149 -4.57 -10.52 -21.66
C ASN A 149 -5.73 -9.76 -20.99
N LEU A 150 -5.90 -9.93 -19.68
CA LEU A 150 -6.96 -9.29 -18.92
C LEU A 150 -6.58 -7.84 -18.56
N PRO A 151 -7.55 -6.92 -18.56
CA PRO A 151 -7.37 -5.61 -17.98
C PRO A 151 -7.39 -5.65 -16.43
N PHE A 152 -6.92 -4.57 -15.83
CA PHE A 152 -6.95 -4.32 -14.40
C PHE A 152 -7.98 -3.24 -14.04
N ILE A 153 -8.55 -3.35 -12.84
CA ILE A 153 -9.28 -2.26 -12.18
C ILE A 153 -8.68 -2.09 -10.79
N ILE A 154 -8.32 -0.88 -10.40
CA ILE A 154 -8.02 -0.60 -8.99
C ILE A 154 -9.37 -0.52 -8.29
N THR A 155 -9.80 -1.64 -7.72
CA THR A 155 -11.14 -1.79 -7.13
C THR A 155 -11.25 -1.10 -5.79
N GLU A 156 -10.14 -0.93 -5.08
CA GLU A 156 -10.03 -0.06 -3.91
C GLU A 156 -8.63 0.55 -3.82
N ASN A 157 -8.55 1.87 -3.68
CA ASN A 157 -7.37 2.55 -3.17
C ASN A 157 -7.79 3.75 -2.33
N GLY A 158 -7.15 3.96 -1.19
CA GLY A 158 -7.53 5.02 -0.27
C GLY A 158 -6.71 5.03 1.00
N VAL A 159 -6.97 5.99 1.87
CA VAL A 159 -6.21 6.19 3.10
C VAL A 159 -7.12 6.74 4.20
N SER A 160 -6.97 6.21 5.42
CA SER A 160 -7.63 6.79 6.58
C SER A 160 -6.89 8.03 7.08
N ASP A 161 -7.60 9.14 7.14
CA ASP A 161 -7.09 10.48 7.48
C ASP A 161 -8.24 11.48 7.73
N GLY A 162 -8.76 11.58 8.94
CA GLY A 162 -9.87 12.48 9.27
C GLY A 162 -9.57 13.96 9.02
N ALA A 163 -8.30 14.36 9.03
CA ALA A 163 -7.85 15.73 8.79
C ALA A 163 -7.67 16.07 7.30
N ASP A 164 -7.63 15.06 6.42
CA ASP A 164 -7.52 15.21 4.97
C ASP A 164 -6.20 15.84 4.47
N LEU A 165 -5.14 15.77 5.29
CA LEU A 165 -3.80 16.29 4.98
C LEU A 165 -2.92 15.28 4.24
N ILE A 166 -3.05 13.98 4.54
CA ILE A 166 -2.39 12.87 3.82
C ILE A 166 -3.22 12.45 2.62
N ARG A 167 -4.56 12.49 2.71
CA ARG A 167 -5.44 11.93 1.68
C ARG A 167 -5.29 12.61 0.32
N GLN A 168 -5.20 13.93 0.29
CA GLN A 168 -5.02 14.68 -0.97
C GLN A 168 -3.72 14.31 -1.71
N PRO A 169 -2.52 14.40 -1.10
CA PRO A 169 -1.32 13.93 -1.78
C PRO A 169 -1.34 12.42 -2.04
N TYR A 170 -1.92 11.60 -1.14
CA TYR A 170 -2.01 10.15 -1.34
C TYR A 170 -2.75 9.83 -2.64
N LEU A 171 -3.92 10.45 -2.83
CA LEU A 171 -4.74 10.31 -4.03
C LEU A 171 -3.93 10.63 -5.31
N LEU A 172 -3.29 11.79 -5.34
CA LEU A 172 -2.55 12.22 -6.54
C LEU A 172 -1.37 11.29 -6.84
N GLU A 173 -0.58 10.92 -5.83
CA GLU A 173 0.61 10.10 -6.04
C GLU A 173 0.28 8.66 -6.45
N HIS A 174 -0.82 8.07 -5.96
CA HIS A 174 -1.27 6.73 -6.38
C HIS A 174 -1.90 6.72 -7.79
N LEU A 175 -2.57 7.80 -8.18
CA LEU A 175 -3.02 7.99 -9.56
C LEU A 175 -1.82 8.15 -10.52
N LEU A 176 -0.79 8.90 -10.13
CA LEU A 176 0.46 9.00 -10.90
C LEU A 176 1.18 7.65 -11.01
N ALA A 177 1.24 6.86 -9.94
CA ALA A 177 1.79 5.52 -9.96
C ALA A 177 1.02 4.58 -10.90
N THR A 178 -0.32 4.67 -10.89
CA THR A 178 -1.19 3.94 -11.82
C THR A 178 -0.94 4.34 -13.26
N TYR A 179 -0.87 5.65 -13.53
CA TYR A 179 -0.59 6.18 -14.87
C TYR A 179 0.79 5.74 -15.37
N ALA A 180 1.81 5.74 -14.52
CA ALA A 180 3.13 5.25 -14.87
C ALA A 180 3.13 3.75 -15.24
N ALA A 181 2.33 2.92 -14.55
CA ALA A 181 2.16 1.52 -14.93
C ALA A 181 1.47 1.38 -16.30
N MET A 182 0.47 2.21 -16.58
CA MET A 182 -0.17 2.26 -17.90
C MET A 182 0.81 2.64 -19.02
N MET A 183 1.72 3.58 -18.76
CA MET A 183 2.81 3.93 -19.69
C MET A 183 3.79 2.79 -19.94
N MET A 184 3.84 1.79 -19.06
CA MET A 184 4.65 0.57 -19.21
C MET A 184 3.89 -0.59 -19.87
N GLY A 185 2.63 -0.37 -20.28
CA GLY A 185 1.80 -1.34 -21.00
C GLY A 185 0.72 -2.03 -20.17
N VAL A 186 0.66 -1.77 -18.85
CA VAL A 186 -0.39 -2.34 -17.99
C VAL A 186 -1.75 -1.77 -18.37
N ARG A 187 -2.71 -2.63 -18.73
CA ARG A 187 -4.03 -2.18 -19.17
C ARG A 187 -4.96 -1.92 -17.99
N VAL A 188 -5.00 -0.70 -17.48
CA VAL A 188 -5.93 -0.29 -16.40
C VAL A 188 -7.19 0.34 -16.98
N LEU A 189 -8.37 -0.20 -16.64
CA LEU A 189 -9.67 0.31 -17.10
C LEU A 189 -10.31 1.32 -16.14
N GLY A 190 -9.99 1.24 -14.85
CA GLY A 190 -10.66 2.06 -13.85
C GLY A 190 -9.93 2.11 -12.53
N TYR A 191 -10.29 3.13 -11.75
CA TYR A 191 -9.77 3.38 -10.42
C TYR A 191 -10.93 3.81 -9.52
N LEU A 192 -11.10 3.12 -8.41
CA LEU A 192 -12.14 3.36 -7.43
C LEU A 192 -11.51 3.80 -6.11
N PHE A 193 -11.79 5.03 -5.70
CA PHE A 193 -11.32 5.54 -4.42
C PHE A 193 -12.18 4.96 -3.27
N TRP A 194 -11.51 4.32 -2.31
CA TRP A 194 -12.14 3.84 -1.07
C TRP A 194 -12.01 4.93 0.02
N THR A 195 -13.07 5.62 0.42
CA THR A 195 -14.48 5.48 0.04
C THR A 195 -15.14 6.81 -0.29
N ILE A 196 -16.38 6.76 -0.78
CA ILE A 196 -17.21 7.95 -0.87
C ILE A 196 -17.49 8.59 0.50
N SER A 197 -17.78 7.81 1.54
CA SER A 197 -18.19 8.35 2.85
C SER A 197 -17.63 7.57 4.04
N ASP A 198 -17.42 8.25 5.16
CA ASP A 198 -16.98 7.62 6.41
C ASP A 198 -17.93 6.49 6.84
N ASN A 199 -17.44 5.25 6.84
CA ASN A 199 -18.22 4.06 7.18
C ASN A 199 -17.75 3.43 8.52
N TRP A 200 -18.12 2.18 8.79
CA TRP A 200 -17.62 1.39 9.91
C TRP A 200 -16.44 0.52 9.45
N GLU A 201 -15.25 0.78 9.99
CA GLU A 201 -13.97 0.19 9.56
C GLU A 201 -13.61 -1.08 10.36
N TRP A 202 -14.54 -2.03 10.38
CA TRP A 202 -14.30 -3.39 10.90
C TRP A 202 -13.78 -3.39 12.35
N ALA A 203 -12.66 -4.06 12.59
CA ALA A 203 -12.02 -4.17 13.89
C ALA A 203 -11.56 -2.82 14.48
N ASP A 204 -11.52 -1.75 13.66
CA ASP A 204 -11.14 -0.41 14.09
C ASP A 204 -12.35 0.50 14.36
N GLY A 205 -13.57 -0.03 14.19
CA GLY A 205 -14.80 0.68 14.51
C GLY A 205 -14.99 1.96 13.67
N TYR A 206 -15.42 3.05 14.30
CA TYR A 206 -15.61 4.34 13.63
C TYR A 206 -14.41 5.28 13.76
N GLY A 207 -13.28 4.82 14.31
CA GLY A 207 -12.11 5.68 14.55
C GLY A 207 -11.50 6.19 13.24
N PRO A 208 -10.84 5.32 12.45
CA PRO A 208 -10.25 5.70 11.18
C PRO A 208 -11.28 6.26 10.19
N LYS A 209 -10.91 7.31 9.46
CA LYS A 209 -11.80 7.96 8.49
C LYS A 209 -11.30 7.76 7.08
N PHE A 210 -11.89 6.88 6.28
CA PHE A 210 -11.49 6.70 4.86
C PHE A 210 -12.25 7.60 3.88
N GLY A 211 -13.42 8.09 4.25
CA GLY A 211 -14.34 8.73 3.31
C GLY A 211 -13.84 10.06 2.76
N LEU A 212 -14.05 10.27 1.45
CA LEU A 212 -13.98 11.59 0.82
C LEU A 212 -15.04 12.55 1.39
N VAL A 213 -16.13 12.01 1.92
CA VAL A 213 -17.21 12.75 2.58
C VAL A 213 -17.30 12.34 4.04
N ALA A 214 -17.15 13.31 4.94
CA ALA A 214 -17.34 13.10 6.36
C ALA A 214 -18.81 12.80 6.67
N VAL A 215 -19.06 11.95 7.65
CA VAL A 215 -20.42 11.67 8.15
C VAL A 215 -20.52 12.05 9.63
N ASP A 216 -21.29 13.10 9.92
CA ASP A 216 -21.59 13.54 11.28
C ASP A 216 -22.72 12.68 11.87
N ARG A 217 -22.32 11.69 12.66
CA ARG A 217 -23.25 10.73 13.28
C ARG A 217 -24.09 11.33 14.41
N ALA A 218 -23.68 12.48 14.97
CA ALA A 218 -24.40 13.16 16.03
C ALA A 218 -25.45 14.14 15.48
N ASN A 219 -25.30 14.58 14.22
CA ASN A 219 -26.16 15.56 13.56
C ASN A 219 -26.87 14.96 12.34
N ASP A 220 -27.86 14.10 12.58
CA ASP A 220 -28.71 13.49 11.54
C ASP A 220 -27.95 12.89 10.34
N LEU A 221 -26.78 12.31 10.62
CA LEU A 221 -25.89 11.74 9.59
C LEU A 221 -25.45 12.76 8.53
N ALA A 222 -25.34 14.06 8.85
CA ALA A 222 -24.97 15.09 7.87
C ALA A 222 -23.68 14.74 7.11
N ARG A 223 -23.67 15.00 5.79
CA ARG A 223 -22.57 14.65 4.88
C ARG A 223 -21.79 15.91 4.50
N ILE A 224 -20.49 15.92 4.77
CA ILE A 224 -19.63 17.08 4.56
C ILE A 224 -18.46 16.69 3.66
N PRO A 225 -18.42 17.13 2.39
CA PRO A 225 -17.31 16.86 1.50
C PRO A 225 -15.98 17.38 2.06
N ARG A 226 -14.95 16.53 2.03
CA ARG A 226 -13.58 16.93 2.39
C ARG A 226 -12.88 17.61 1.20
N PRO A 227 -11.82 18.40 1.40
CA PRO A 227 -11.02 18.95 0.32
C PRO A 227 -10.64 17.93 -0.79
N SER A 228 -10.27 16.71 -0.40
CA SER A 228 -9.97 15.59 -1.29
C SER A 228 -11.14 15.16 -2.18
N TYR A 229 -12.40 15.31 -1.74
CA TYR A 229 -13.56 15.09 -2.60
C TYR A 229 -13.53 16.03 -3.80
N ASN A 230 -13.35 17.33 -3.54
CA ASN A 230 -13.32 18.34 -4.58
C ASN A 230 -12.11 18.17 -5.50
N LEU A 231 -10.94 17.85 -4.93
CA LEU A 231 -9.74 17.55 -5.69
C LEU A 231 -9.94 16.33 -6.60
N PHE A 232 -10.53 15.25 -6.09
CA PHE A 232 -10.79 14.05 -6.88
C PHE A 232 -11.79 14.33 -8.00
N SER A 233 -12.88 15.04 -7.71
CA SER A 233 -13.86 15.47 -8.73
C SER A 233 -13.18 16.27 -9.84
N LYS A 234 -12.31 17.23 -9.50
CA LYS A 234 -11.53 18.00 -10.48
C LYS A 234 -10.65 17.11 -11.36
N VAL A 235 -9.98 16.11 -10.78
CA VAL A 235 -9.14 15.16 -11.53
C VAL A 235 -9.99 14.29 -12.44
N VAL A 236 -11.12 13.78 -11.97
CA VAL A 236 -12.04 12.94 -12.75
C VAL A 236 -12.64 13.72 -13.93
N GLU A 237 -13.09 14.95 -13.71
CA GLU A 237 -13.68 15.80 -14.74
C GLU A 237 -12.65 16.24 -15.79
N SER A 238 -11.43 16.57 -15.38
CA SER A 238 -10.39 17.05 -16.29
C SER A 238 -9.55 15.95 -16.93
N GLY A 239 -9.53 14.75 -16.32
CA GLY A 239 -8.64 13.65 -16.68
C GLY A 239 -7.16 13.96 -16.43
N LYS A 240 -6.83 14.98 -15.62
CA LYS A 240 -5.47 15.51 -15.46
C LYS A 240 -5.14 15.79 -13.99
N ILE A 241 -3.87 15.61 -13.64
CA ILE A 241 -3.29 16.07 -12.37
C ILE A 241 -2.42 17.28 -12.70
N MET A 242 -2.80 18.45 -12.19
CA MET A 242 -2.03 19.68 -12.40
C MET A 242 -0.85 19.74 -11.43
N ARG A 243 0.25 20.34 -11.88
CA ARG A 243 1.47 20.48 -11.08
C ARG A 243 1.22 21.36 -9.87
N GLU A 244 0.45 22.42 -10.03
CA GLU A 244 0.10 23.37 -8.98
C GLU A 244 -0.69 22.69 -7.86
N ASP A 245 -1.69 21.86 -8.20
CA ASP A 245 -2.47 21.10 -7.23
C ASP A 245 -1.56 20.15 -6.45
N ARG A 246 -0.67 19.43 -7.15
CA ARG A 246 0.30 18.50 -6.54
C ARG A 246 1.26 19.21 -5.58
N GLU A 247 1.81 20.36 -5.99
CA GLU A 247 2.73 21.15 -5.17
C GLU A 247 2.03 21.76 -3.96
N GLN A 248 0.79 22.22 -4.12
CA GLN A 248 -0.01 22.79 -3.05
C GLN A 248 -0.31 21.76 -1.95
N VAL A 249 -0.93 20.63 -2.29
CA VAL A 249 -1.34 19.62 -1.30
C VAL A 249 -0.14 19.01 -0.59
N TRP A 250 0.98 18.87 -1.30
CA TRP A 250 2.24 18.44 -0.71
C TRP A 250 2.82 19.50 0.24
N GLY A 251 2.78 20.77 -0.15
CA GLY A 251 3.22 21.90 0.68
C GLY A 251 2.42 22.01 1.98
N GLU A 252 1.11 21.77 1.93
CA GLU A 252 0.23 21.76 3.10
C GLU A 252 0.63 20.65 4.09
N LEU A 253 0.83 19.41 3.61
CA LEU A 253 1.30 18.30 4.42
C LEU A 253 2.69 18.58 5.04
N GLN A 254 3.63 19.10 4.24
CA GLN A 254 4.98 19.43 4.72
C GLN A 254 4.97 20.55 5.76
N THR A 255 4.06 21.52 5.62
CA THR A 255 3.86 22.58 6.61
C THR A 255 3.33 21.98 7.92
N ALA A 256 2.33 21.10 7.86
CA ALA A 256 1.82 20.39 9.04
C ALA A 256 2.91 19.56 9.75
N ALA A 257 3.77 18.87 8.99
CA ALA A 257 4.90 18.12 9.54
C ALA A 257 5.96 19.03 10.18
N LYS A 258 6.25 20.21 9.60
CA LYS A 258 7.18 21.20 10.17
C LYS A 258 6.65 21.83 11.45
N GLU A 259 5.35 22.10 11.50
CA GLU A 259 4.65 22.65 12.68
C GLU A 259 4.46 21.61 13.79
N GLY A 260 4.79 20.33 13.56
CA GLY A 260 4.63 19.27 14.54
C GLY A 260 3.17 18.90 14.82
N LYS A 261 2.27 19.16 13.85
CA LYS A 261 0.88 18.73 13.94
C LYS A 261 0.81 17.21 14.12
N ARG A 262 -0.21 16.77 14.84
CA ARG A 262 -0.46 15.36 15.13
C ARG A 262 -1.77 14.91 14.52
N ARG A 263 -1.90 13.60 14.32
CA ARG A 263 -3.09 12.92 13.85
C ARG A 263 -3.38 11.69 14.71
N PRO A 264 -4.63 11.22 14.75
CA PRO A 264 -4.95 10.00 15.47
C PRO A 264 -4.36 8.77 14.77
N PHE A 265 -4.11 7.73 15.54
CA PHE A 265 -3.61 6.44 15.08
C PHE A 265 -4.29 5.36 15.92
N TYR A 266 -5.10 4.54 15.28
CA TYR A 266 -6.00 3.57 15.91
C TYR A 266 -5.43 2.15 15.92
N ARG A 267 -4.12 1.97 15.71
CA ARG A 267 -3.46 0.67 15.85
C ARG A 267 -2.68 0.59 17.15
N SER A 268 -2.92 -0.48 17.89
CA SER A 268 -2.13 -0.80 19.08
C SER A 268 -0.72 -1.24 18.69
N VAL A 269 0.28 -0.72 19.39
CA VAL A 269 1.70 -1.02 19.17
C VAL A 269 2.36 -1.32 20.50
N ASN A 270 3.13 -2.40 20.57
CA ASN A 270 3.90 -2.70 21.78
C ASN A 270 5.17 -1.84 21.89
N LYS A 271 5.87 -1.95 23.02
CA LYS A 271 7.13 -1.20 23.28
C LYS A 271 8.26 -1.44 22.27
N TYR A 272 8.15 -2.46 21.41
CA TYR A 272 9.12 -2.80 20.38
C TYR A 272 8.66 -2.40 18.96
N GLY A 273 7.54 -1.70 18.83
CA GLY A 273 7.01 -1.27 17.55
C GLY A 273 6.19 -2.33 16.80
N LEU A 274 5.86 -3.48 17.41
CA LEU A 274 5.02 -4.48 16.74
C LEU A 274 3.55 -4.11 16.87
N MET A 275 2.83 -4.09 15.75
CA MET A 275 1.42 -3.78 15.67
C MET A 275 0.56 -5.00 15.97
N TYR A 276 -0.51 -4.80 16.73
CA TYR A 276 -1.55 -5.82 16.94
C TYR A 276 -2.63 -5.74 15.87
N ALA A 277 -3.35 -6.84 15.65
CA ALA A 277 -4.42 -6.92 14.67
C ALA A 277 -5.69 -6.13 15.07
N GLY A 278 -5.88 -5.87 16.37
CA GLY A 278 -7.02 -5.09 16.88
C GLY A 278 -6.81 -3.58 16.74
N GLY A 279 -7.92 -2.86 16.57
CA GLY A 279 -7.98 -1.41 16.68
C GLY A 279 -7.90 -0.93 18.13
N LEU A 280 -7.80 0.39 18.30
CA LEU A 280 -7.92 1.07 19.59
C LEU A 280 -9.25 1.83 19.64
N ASP A 281 -9.95 1.79 20.78
CA ASP A 281 -11.11 2.67 20.99
C ASP A 281 -10.67 4.15 21.09
N GLU A 282 -9.56 4.39 21.78
CA GLU A 282 -8.93 5.71 21.92
C GLU A 282 -7.62 5.77 21.12
N PRO A 283 -7.44 6.76 20.22
CA PRO A 283 -6.27 6.83 19.37
C PRO A 283 -5.02 7.24 20.15
N ILE A 284 -3.87 6.75 19.70
CA ILE A 284 -2.59 7.38 20.02
C ILE A 284 -2.31 8.50 19.01
N TRP A 285 -1.70 9.59 19.45
CA TRP A 285 -1.42 10.74 18.59
C TRP A 285 -0.01 10.67 18.03
N ARG A 286 0.10 10.64 16.69
CA ARG A 286 1.37 10.59 15.98
C ARG A 286 1.62 11.85 15.14
N PRO A 287 2.86 12.35 15.05
CA PRO A 287 3.17 13.48 14.19
C PRO A 287 3.11 13.10 12.70
N TYR A 288 2.85 14.09 11.85
CA TYR A 288 3.16 13.97 10.42
C TYR A 288 4.66 13.89 10.19
N ILE A 289 5.09 13.16 9.16
CA ILE A 289 6.51 12.97 8.89
C ILE A 289 7.00 13.91 7.78
N LYS A 290 8.28 14.28 7.84
CA LYS A 290 8.92 15.19 6.87
C LYS A 290 9.43 14.48 5.62
N ARG A 291 9.37 13.15 5.57
CA ARG A 291 9.94 12.37 4.47
C ARG A 291 9.15 12.63 3.19
N ASP A 292 9.89 12.67 2.09
CA ASP A 292 9.27 12.69 0.76
C ASP A 292 8.86 11.29 0.35
N TRP A 293 7.55 11.09 0.24
CA TRP A 293 6.96 9.83 -0.22
C TRP A 293 6.24 9.96 -1.55
N ARG A 294 6.38 11.11 -2.23
CA ARG A 294 5.85 11.28 -3.58
C ARG A 294 6.36 10.17 -4.50
N PHE A 295 5.52 9.78 -5.45
CA PHE A 295 5.83 8.69 -6.37
C PHE A 295 7.15 8.98 -7.11
N GLY A 296 8.08 8.03 -7.05
CA GLY A 296 9.42 8.14 -7.63
C GLY A 296 10.45 8.91 -6.80
N HIS A 297 10.07 9.47 -5.64
CA HIS A 297 10.96 10.17 -4.72
C HIS A 297 11.18 9.40 -3.40
N TYR A 298 10.43 8.34 -3.14
CA TYR A 298 10.55 7.58 -1.90
C TYR A 298 11.87 6.79 -1.87
N GLU A 299 12.82 7.28 -1.07
CA GLU A 299 14.06 6.58 -0.80
C GLU A 299 13.85 5.55 0.30
N MET A 300 13.73 4.27 -0.05
CA MET A 300 13.59 3.20 0.96
C MET A 300 14.84 3.14 1.85
N GLU A 301 14.66 3.41 3.15
CA GLU A 301 15.71 3.09 4.10
C GLU A 301 15.92 1.57 4.12
N GLY A 302 17.16 1.10 3.96
CA GLY A 302 17.48 -0.32 4.03
C GLY A 302 17.08 -0.98 5.36
N LEU A 303 17.41 -2.26 5.53
CA LEU A 303 17.03 -3.06 6.71
C LEU A 303 17.26 -2.35 8.06
N GLN A 304 16.24 -2.23 8.88
CA GLN A 304 16.18 -1.41 10.09
C GLN A 304 16.69 -2.12 11.36
N ASP A 305 17.09 -3.38 11.25
CA ASP A 305 17.69 -4.09 12.37
C ASP A 305 19.06 -3.50 12.77
N PRO A 306 19.48 -3.64 14.05
CA PRO A 306 20.71 -3.02 14.55
C PRO A 306 21.97 -3.38 13.77
N LEU A 307 22.10 -4.64 13.32
CA LEU A 307 23.27 -5.11 12.58
C LEU A 307 23.32 -4.47 11.20
N SER A 308 22.18 -4.44 10.50
CA SER A 308 22.07 -3.82 9.19
C SER A 308 22.28 -2.30 9.23
N ARG A 309 21.80 -1.63 10.29
CA ARG A 309 22.05 -0.19 10.50
C ARG A 309 23.53 0.08 10.77
N LEU A 310 24.17 -0.72 11.61
CA LEU A 310 25.61 -0.61 11.89
C LEU A 310 26.44 -0.86 10.62
N ALA A 311 26.11 -1.90 9.85
CA ALA A 311 26.77 -2.22 8.59
C ALA A 311 26.65 -1.06 7.59
N ARG A 312 25.45 -0.50 7.40
CA ARG A 312 25.27 0.68 6.54
C ARG A 312 26.05 1.88 7.03
N TYR A 313 26.08 2.15 8.33
CA TYR A 313 26.84 3.25 8.90
C TYR A 313 28.35 3.08 8.64
N LEU A 314 28.89 1.88 8.87
CA LEU A 314 30.29 1.55 8.60
C LEU A 314 30.63 1.66 7.10
N LEU A 315 29.77 1.14 6.23
CA LEU A 315 29.92 1.28 4.78
C LEU A 315 29.86 2.73 4.31
N HIS A 316 29.00 3.55 4.93
CA HIS A 316 28.90 4.97 4.61
C HIS A 316 30.18 5.73 5.02
N LEU A 317 30.77 5.40 6.18
CA LEU A 317 32.05 5.96 6.61
C LEU A 317 33.21 5.55 5.67
N LEU A 318 33.20 4.30 5.19
CA LEU A 318 34.19 3.81 4.23
C LEU A 318 34.03 4.49 2.86
N SER A 319 32.79 4.71 2.41
CA SER A 319 32.49 5.45 1.18
C SER A 319 32.95 6.92 1.27
N PHE A 320 32.77 7.58 2.42
CA PHE A 320 33.33 8.92 2.64
C PHE A 320 34.86 8.93 2.63
N LYS A 321 35.52 7.91 3.20
CA LYS A 321 36.98 7.77 3.13
C LYS A 321 37.47 7.55 1.71
N GLN A 322 36.83 6.65 0.96
CA GLN A 322 37.16 6.42 -0.45
C GLN A 322 36.95 7.69 -1.27
N LYS A 323 35.83 8.39 -1.11
CA LYS A 323 35.57 9.65 -1.82
C LYS A 323 36.59 10.75 -1.45
N ALA A 324 37.04 10.81 -0.19
CA ALA A 324 38.11 11.71 0.24
C ALA A 324 39.50 11.30 -0.27
N GLU A 325 39.78 10.00 -0.44
CA GLU A 325 41.01 9.46 -1.04
C GLU A 325 41.03 9.69 -2.56
N THR A 326 39.93 9.45 -3.27
CA THR A 326 39.81 9.72 -4.72
C THR A 326 39.93 11.21 -5.02
N GLN A 327 39.42 12.08 -4.14
CA GLN A 327 39.56 13.53 -4.29
C GLN A 327 40.97 14.02 -3.94
N ARG A 328 41.70 13.33 -3.05
CA ARG A 328 43.15 13.56 -2.84
C ARG A 328 44.01 13.08 -4.02
N GLU A 329 43.64 11.97 -4.67
CA GLU A 329 44.33 11.50 -5.89
C GLU A 329 44.05 12.41 -7.09
N SER A 330 42.83 12.95 -7.24
CA SER A 330 42.52 13.91 -8.30
C SER A 330 43.23 15.26 -8.10
N ASP A 331 43.40 15.71 -6.86
CA ASP A 331 44.14 16.95 -6.54
C ASP A 331 45.67 16.79 -6.70
N GLN A 332 46.19 15.56 -6.72
CA GLN A 332 47.60 15.25 -7.04
C GLN A 332 47.88 15.12 -8.54
N LEU A 333 46.87 14.81 -9.36
CA LEU A 333 46.98 14.79 -10.82
C LEU A 333 46.65 16.17 -11.40
N THR A 334 47.61 17.09 -11.25
CA THR A 334 47.61 18.34 -12.01
C THR A 334 47.82 18.00 -13.49
N LEU A 335 46.77 18.19 -14.30
CA LEU A 335 46.83 18.08 -15.76
C LEU A 335 47.76 19.17 -16.32
N GLU A 336 48.91 18.76 -16.86
CA GLU A 336 49.64 19.59 -17.81
C GLU A 336 48.82 19.72 -19.10
N PRO A 337 48.67 20.95 -19.64
CA PRO A 337 47.89 21.16 -20.85
C PRO A 337 48.65 20.63 -22.06
N LEU A 338 48.11 19.58 -22.69
CA LEU A 338 48.57 19.12 -24.00
C LEU A 338 48.28 20.19 -25.05
N ILE A 339 49.35 20.85 -25.46
CA ILE A 339 49.46 21.72 -26.62
C ILE A 339 49.01 20.96 -27.88
N ALA A 340 48.27 21.67 -28.73
CA ALA A 340 47.79 21.28 -30.04
C ALA A 340 48.84 20.57 -30.91
N ASN A 341 48.40 19.57 -31.70
CA ASN A 341 48.64 19.50 -33.15
C ASN A 341 48.01 18.25 -33.80
N ILE A 342 47.48 18.51 -35.01
CA ILE A 342 46.93 17.65 -36.07
C ILE A 342 45.44 17.36 -36.00
#